data_AF-A0A7C4YA91-F1
#
_entry.id   AF-A0A7C4YA91-F1
#
_cell.length_a   1.000
_cell.length_b   1.000
_cell.length_c   1.000
_cell.angle_alpha   90.00
_cell.angle_beta   90.00
_cell.angle_gamma   90.00
#
_symmetry.space_group_name_H-M   'P 1'
#
loop_
_entity.id
_entity.type
_entity.pdbx_description
1 polymer ?
#
loop_
_entity_poly.entity_id
_entity_poly.type
_entity_poly.pdbx_seq_one_letter_code
_entity_poly.pdbx_strand_id
1 'polypeptide(L)'
;MPEEEISPPKTEEETSPPKTEEGKKPVAAKKKGGWFQKIPTDVILSPGGMVLIFFALFMEAMDAVLPSDVTLYLDQIIEIPLEIIFMIMLVVIAKVSVKSLIIPWLIERIPEISDYLPTWLIRLLM
;
A
#
# COMPACT_ATOMS: atom_id res chain seq x y z
N MET A 1 26.00 -45.39 -68.03
CA MET A 1 26.66 -45.11 -66.74
C MET A 1 25.59 -45.19 -65.67
N PRO A 2 25.65 -46.17 -64.76
CA PRO A 2 24.86 -46.15 -63.53
C PRO A 2 25.61 -45.31 -62.49
N GLU A 3 24.91 -44.44 -61.76
CA GLU A 3 25.37 -43.95 -60.47
C GLU A 3 24.26 -44.19 -59.45
N GLU A 4 24.69 -44.79 -58.35
CA GLU A 4 23.92 -45.34 -57.25
C GLU A 4 23.30 -44.27 -56.35
N GLU A 5 22.33 -44.76 -55.58
CA GLU A 5 21.67 -44.20 -54.40
C GLU A 5 22.57 -43.35 -53.49
N ILE A 6 21.97 -42.44 -52.72
CA ILE A 6 21.88 -42.52 -51.24
C ILE A 6 21.08 -41.31 -50.72
N SER A 7 20.04 -41.63 -49.96
CA SER A 7 19.33 -40.78 -48.98
C SER A 7 19.44 -41.47 -47.60
N PRO A 8 19.17 -40.84 -46.44
CA PRO A 8 19.16 -39.43 -45.99
C PRO A 8 20.06 -39.26 -44.71
N PRO A 9 19.96 -38.20 -43.85
CA PRO A 9 18.90 -38.17 -42.83
C PRO A 9 18.37 -36.76 -42.41
N LYS A 10 17.18 -36.80 -41.78
CA LYS A 10 16.56 -35.85 -40.83
C LYS A 10 17.36 -34.60 -40.42
N THR A 11 16.71 -33.44 -40.52
CA THR A 11 16.91 -32.36 -39.55
C THR A 11 15.53 -31.87 -39.11
N GLU A 12 15.18 -32.25 -37.89
CA GLU A 12 14.08 -31.70 -37.10
C GLU A 12 14.51 -30.28 -36.69
N GLU A 13 13.87 -29.25 -37.25
CA GLU A 13 13.99 -27.89 -36.73
C GLU A 13 13.07 -27.76 -35.51
N GLU A 14 13.70 -27.90 -34.35
CA GLU A 14 13.13 -27.59 -33.04
C GLU A 14 13.14 -26.06 -32.81
N THR A 15 12.20 -25.60 -31.98
CA THR A 15 12.14 -24.29 -31.27
C THR A 15 11.76 -23.04 -32.09
N SER A 16 10.56 -22.48 -31.94
CA SER A 16 10.12 -21.84 -30.68
C SER A 16 8.60 -21.58 -30.68
N PRO A 17 7.84 -21.88 -29.60
CA PRO A 17 6.49 -21.37 -29.44
C PRO A 17 6.51 -19.85 -29.19
N PRO A 18 5.52 -19.10 -29.70
CA PRO A 18 5.41 -17.67 -29.42
C PRO A 18 5.19 -17.48 -27.92
N LYS A 19 6.01 -16.61 -27.31
CA LYS A 19 5.85 -16.11 -25.94
C LYS A 19 4.41 -15.65 -25.73
N THR A 20 3.59 -16.52 -25.14
CA THR A 20 2.39 -16.12 -24.42
C THR A 20 2.86 -15.13 -23.37
N GLU A 21 2.33 -13.91 -23.40
CA GLU A 21 2.52 -12.92 -22.35
C GLU A 21 2.11 -13.54 -21.02
N GLU A 22 3.11 -14.02 -20.27
CA GLU A 22 2.93 -14.48 -18.91
C GLU A 22 2.28 -13.34 -18.14
N GLY A 23 1.12 -13.65 -17.60
CA GLY A 23 0.27 -12.73 -16.89
C GLY A 23 1.06 -11.87 -15.92
N LYS A 24 0.62 -10.62 -15.82
CA LYS A 24 0.90 -9.74 -14.68
C LYS A 24 0.82 -10.58 -13.41
N LYS A 25 1.99 -10.96 -12.88
CA LYS A 25 2.09 -11.59 -11.57
C LYS A 25 1.30 -10.67 -10.64
N PRO A 26 0.32 -11.16 -9.86
CA PRO A 26 -0.14 -10.37 -8.74
C PRO A 26 1.13 -10.18 -7.91
N VAL A 27 1.60 -8.94 -7.81
CA VAL A 27 2.68 -8.58 -6.90
C VAL A 27 2.10 -8.87 -5.53
N ALA A 28 2.27 -10.12 -5.08
CA ALA A 28 1.97 -10.54 -3.74
C ALA A 28 2.93 -9.74 -2.88
N ALA A 29 2.46 -8.60 -2.39
CA ALA A 29 3.16 -7.75 -1.45
C ALA A 29 3.74 -8.68 -0.38
N LYS A 30 5.07 -8.85 -0.40
CA LYS A 30 5.77 -9.66 0.59
C LYS A 30 5.37 -9.09 1.95
N LYS A 31 4.63 -9.87 2.74
CA LYS A 31 4.30 -9.52 4.13
C LYS A 31 5.61 -9.48 4.93
N LYS A 32 6.30 -8.34 4.92
CA LYS A 32 7.36 -8.04 5.88
C LYS A 32 6.68 -7.36 7.07
N GLY A 33 6.29 -8.15 8.05
CA GLY A 33 5.68 -7.68 9.31
C GLY A 33 6.69 -7.01 10.24
N GLY A 34 7.34 -5.95 9.77
CA GLY A 34 8.28 -5.14 10.54
C GLY A 34 7.61 -3.93 11.20
N TRP A 35 8.36 -3.24 12.05
CA TRP A 35 7.93 -1.98 12.69
C TRP A 35 7.83 -0.80 11.72
N PHE A 36 8.52 -0.89 10.58
CA PHE A 36 8.50 0.09 9.50
C PHE A 36 8.25 -0.68 8.20
N GLN A 37 7.04 -0.57 7.67
CA GLN A 37 6.59 -1.28 6.47
C GLN A 37 6.04 -0.28 5.46
N LYS A 38 6.94 0.22 4.61
CA LYS A 38 6.57 1.16 3.56
C LYS A 38 5.51 0.58 2.63
N ILE A 39 4.45 1.36 2.42
CA ILE A 39 3.37 1.00 1.50
C ILE A 39 3.88 1.17 0.05
N PRO A 40 3.73 0.17 -0.82
CA PRO A 40 4.09 0.29 -2.24
C PRO A 40 3.28 1.38 -2.94
N THR A 41 3.92 2.17 -3.81
CA THR A 41 3.27 3.28 -4.52
C THR A 41 2.09 2.83 -5.39
N ASP A 42 2.17 1.62 -5.97
CA ASP A 42 1.07 1.02 -6.73
C ASP A 42 -0.18 0.76 -5.87
N VAL A 43 0.00 0.47 -4.59
CA VAL A 43 -1.09 0.32 -3.62
C VAL A 43 -1.66 1.69 -3.22
N ILE A 44 -0.79 2.68 -2.98
CA ILE A 44 -1.20 4.06 -2.65
C ILE A 44 -2.02 4.68 -3.78
N LEU A 45 -1.60 4.47 -5.03
CA LEU A 45 -2.28 5.01 -6.23
C LEU A 45 -3.44 4.13 -6.72
N SER A 46 -3.70 2.99 -6.07
CA SER A 46 -4.85 2.15 -6.37
C SER A 46 -6.16 2.82 -5.94
N PRO A 47 -7.33 2.40 -6.44
CA PRO A 47 -8.62 2.92 -5.97
C PRO A 47 -8.79 2.85 -4.44
N GLY A 48 -8.33 1.77 -3.80
CA GLY A 48 -8.36 1.65 -2.35
C GLY A 48 -7.38 2.61 -1.66
N GLY A 49 -6.19 2.80 -2.22
CA GLY A 49 -5.22 3.79 -1.72
C GLY A 49 -5.74 5.23 -1.84
N MET A 50 -6.45 5.55 -2.92
CA MET A 50 -7.12 6.84 -3.06
C MET A 50 -8.19 7.05 -1.98
N VAL A 51 -8.98 6.03 -1.64
CA VAL A 51 -9.92 6.10 -0.51
C VAL A 51 -9.19 6.38 0.81
N LEU A 52 -8.04 5.75 1.05
CA LEU A 52 -7.22 6.04 2.24
C LEU A 52 -6.75 7.50 2.25
N ILE A 53 -6.28 8.03 1.12
CA ILE A 53 -5.85 9.43 1.01
C ILE A 53 -7.02 10.38 1.26
N PHE A 54 -8.18 10.15 0.64
CA PHE A 54 -9.36 10.99 0.85
C PHE A 54 -9.84 10.95 2.29
N PHE A 55 -9.84 9.78 2.93
CA PHE A 55 -10.23 9.66 4.32
C PHE A 55 -9.23 10.36 5.25
N ALA A 56 -7.93 10.25 4.97
CA ALA A 56 -6.89 10.96 5.70
C ALA A 56 -7.05 12.49 5.59
N LEU A 57 -7.27 13.01 4.38
CA LEU A 57 -7.54 14.43 4.17
C LEU A 57 -8.85 14.89 4.83
N PHE A 58 -9.86 14.02 4.88
CA PHE A 58 -11.10 14.31 5.59
C PHE A 58 -10.88 14.45 7.10
N MET A 59 -10.09 13.56 7.70
CA MET A 59 -9.73 13.67 9.13
C MET A 59 -8.93 14.95 9.41
N GLU A 60 -7.95 15.27 8.57
CA GLU A 60 -7.19 16.53 8.67
C GLU A 60 -8.09 17.77 8.58
N ALA A 61 -9.07 17.74 7.66
CA ALA A 61 -10.03 18.83 7.54
C ALA A 61 -10.98 18.92 8.75
N MET A 62 -11.33 17.79 9.37
CA MET A 62 -12.14 17.77 10.59
C MET A 62 -11.36 18.39 11.75
N ASP A 63 -10.11 17.98 11.94
CA ASP A 63 -9.20 18.51 12.95
C ASP A 63 -8.99 20.03 12.79
N ALA A 64 -8.69 20.50 11.58
CA ALA A 64 -8.48 21.91 11.30
C ALA A 64 -9.74 22.81 11.45
N VAL A 65 -10.95 22.24 11.33
CA VAL A 65 -12.21 23.00 11.42
C VAL A 65 -12.78 23.00 12.84
N LEU A 66 -12.38 22.04 13.68
CA LEU A 66 -12.80 21.99 15.08
C LEU A 66 -11.88 22.90 15.92
N PRO A 67 -12.43 23.95 16.58
CA PRO A 67 -11.61 24.87 17.35
C PRO A 67 -11.01 24.20 18.59
N SER A 68 -9.70 23.93 18.54
CA SER A 68 -8.90 23.24 19.56
C SER A 68 -9.10 23.79 20.99
N ASP A 69 -9.31 25.08 21.14
CA ASP A 69 -9.44 25.75 22.45
C ASP A 69 -10.75 25.46 23.20
N VAL A 70 -11.84 25.12 22.51
CA VAL A 70 -13.18 24.94 23.11
C VAL A 70 -13.53 23.45 23.21
N THR A 71 -12.94 22.62 22.36
CA THR A 71 -13.31 21.20 22.20
C THR A 71 -12.18 20.23 22.53
N LEU A 72 -11.15 20.61 23.28
CA LEU A 72 -9.99 19.77 23.63
C LEU A 72 -10.33 18.30 23.98
N TYR A 73 -11.43 18.06 24.70
CA TYR A 73 -11.88 16.70 25.05
C TYR A 73 -12.84 16.08 24.03
N LEU A 74 -13.64 16.89 23.33
CA LEU A 74 -14.59 16.45 22.30
C LEU A 74 -13.88 16.03 21.03
N ASP A 75 -12.79 16.73 20.72
CA ASP A 75 -11.93 16.47 19.58
C ASP A 75 -11.32 15.06 19.67
N GLN A 76 -10.70 14.71 20.81
CA GLN A 76 -10.20 13.35 21.05
C GLN A 76 -11.27 12.26 20.97
N ILE A 77 -12.51 12.55 21.39
CA ILE A 77 -13.63 11.58 21.32
C ILE A 77 -14.01 11.27 19.87
N ILE A 78 -13.83 12.21 18.95
CA ILE A 78 -14.16 12.06 17.53
C ILE A 78 -12.94 11.54 16.76
N GLU A 79 -11.78 12.11 17.02
CA GLU A 79 -10.51 11.83 16.37
C GLU A 79 -10.07 10.37 16.59
N ILE A 80 -10.07 9.87 17.84
CA ILE A 80 -9.60 8.51 18.16
C ILE A 80 -10.40 7.43 17.41
N PRO A 81 -11.76 7.45 17.39
CA PRO A 81 -12.52 6.49 16.59
C PRO A 81 -12.23 6.58 15.09
N LEU A 82 -12.10 7.79 14.53
CA LEU A 82 -11.78 7.97 13.11
C LEU A 82 -10.40 7.42 12.78
N GLU A 83 -9.43 7.65 13.64
CA GLU A 83 -8.08 7.12 13.54
C GLU A 83 -8.06 5.58 13.57
N ILE A 84 -8.84 4.97 14.49
CA ILE A 84 -8.98 3.50 14.55
C ILE A 84 -9.58 2.97 13.25
N ILE A 85 -10.60 3.63 12.70
CA ILE A 85 -11.20 3.27 11.40
C ILE A 85 -10.13 3.36 10.31
N PHE A 86 -9.34 4.43 10.27
CA PHE A 86 -8.27 4.60 9.30
C PHE A 86 -7.22 3.49 9.41
N MET A 87 -6.80 3.14 10.62
CA MET A 87 -5.88 2.02 10.88
C MET A 87 -6.43 0.69 10.36
N ILE A 88 -7.71 0.40 10.59
CA ILE A 88 -8.36 -0.81 10.07
C ILE A 88 -8.34 -0.79 8.54
N MET A 89 -8.67 0.34 7.92
CA MET A 89 -8.64 0.47 6.46
C MET A 89 -7.23 0.27 5.90
N LEU A 90 -6.19 0.82 6.56
CA LEU A 90 -4.80 0.60 6.20
C LEU A 90 -4.44 -0.90 6.23
N VAL A 91 -4.81 -1.62 7.29
CA VAL A 91 -4.55 -3.06 7.40
C VAL A 91 -5.27 -3.85 6.31
N VAL A 92 -6.52 -3.50 5.99
CA VAL A 92 -7.33 -4.23 5.00
C VAL A 92 -6.87 -3.95 3.57
N ILE A 93 -6.67 -2.68 3.23
CA ILE A 93 -6.38 -2.23 1.86
C ILE A 93 -4.89 -2.36 1.57
N ALA A 94 -4.05 -1.76 2.41
CA ALA A 94 -2.60 -1.71 2.19
C ALA A 94 -1.86 -2.94 2.76
N LYS A 95 -2.55 -3.81 3.49
CA LYS A 95 -1.97 -5.04 4.08
C LYS A 95 -0.73 -4.75 4.92
N VAL A 96 -0.71 -3.59 5.57
CA VAL A 96 0.33 -3.22 6.54
C VAL A 96 0.16 -4.02 7.82
N SER A 97 1.28 -4.24 8.50
CA SER A 97 1.26 -4.92 9.80
C SER A 97 0.66 -4.02 10.88
N VAL A 98 -0.09 -4.59 11.83
CA VAL A 98 -0.61 -3.81 12.97
C VAL A 98 0.54 -3.20 13.78
N LYS A 99 1.69 -3.87 13.85
CA LYS A 99 2.88 -3.39 14.57
C LYS A 99 3.44 -2.09 13.99
N SER A 100 3.41 -1.92 12.66
CA SER A 100 3.89 -0.68 12.02
C SER A 100 2.96 0.52 12.25
N LEU A 101 1.75 0.30 12.75
CA LEU A 101 0.80 1.38 13.04
C LEU A 101 0.95 1.94 14.46
N ILE A 102 1.58 1.20 15.38
CA ILE A 102 1.70 1.59 16.79
C ILE A 102 2.54 2.87 16.95
N ILE A 103 3.66 2.97 16.22
CA ILE A 103 4.56 4.13 16.34
C ILE A 103 3.89 5.41 15.82
N PRO A 104 3.33 5.45 14.59
CA PRO A 104 2.58 6.60 14.13
C PRO A 104 1.40 6.96 15.05
N TRP A 105 0.71 5.96 15.60
CA TRP A 105 -0.38 6.15 16.56
C TRP A 105 0.09 6.84 17.84
N LEU A 106 1.24 6.44 18.39
CA LEU A 106 1.78 7.06 19.60
C LEU A 106 2.28 8.49 19.34
N ILE A 107 2.83 8.76 18.14
CA ILE A 107 3.28 10.10 17.73
C ILE A 107 2.09 11.07 17.63
N GLU A 108 0.93 10.62 17.15
CA GLU A 108 -0.30 11.42 17.09
C GLU A 108 -0.82 11.85 18.47
N ARG A 109 -0.39 11.20 19.55
CA ARG A 109 -0.79 11.58 20.91
C ARG A 109 0.09 12.68 21.50
N ILE A 110 1.09 13.17 20.76
CA ILE A 110 1.94 14.29 21.16
C ILE A 110 1.41 15.55 20.46
N PRO A 111 0.74 16.46 21.19
CA PRO A 111 0.10 17.65 20.61
C PRO A 111 1.06 18.47 19.75
N GLU A 112 2.31 18.61 20.20
CA GLU A 112 3.32 19.40 19.50
C GLU A 112 3.76 18.79 18.16
N ILE A 113 3.44 17.52 17.87
CA ILE A 113 3.75 16.87 16.60
C ILE A 113 2.51 16.77 15.72
N SER A 114 1.35 16.45 16.30
CA SER A 114 0.07 16.39 15.57
C SER A 114 -0.28 17.73 14.93
N ASP A 115 -0.01 18.85 15.61
CA ASP A 115 -0.37 20.19 15.12
C ASP A 115 0.42 20.62 13.87
N TYR A 116 1.59 20.04 13.62
CA TYR A 116 2.51 20.50 12.56
C TYR A 116 2.72 19.49 11.45
N LEU A 117 2.40 18.22 11.68
CA LEU A 117 2.64 17.16 10.71
C LEU A 117 1.34 16.44 10.37
N PRO A 118 1.00 16.28 9.08
CA PRO A 118 -0.04 15.35 8.67
C PRO A 118 0.44 13.94 9.01
N THR A 119 0.10 13.47 10.19
CA THR A 119 0.61 12.23 10.78
C THR A 119 0.15 10.99 10.00
N TRP A 120 -0.96 11.09 9.28
CA TRP A 120 -1.38 10.11 8.27
C TRP A 120 -0.35 9.93 7.14
N LEU A 121 0.42 10.97 6.80
CA LEU A 121 1.48 10.88 5.79
C LEU A 121 2.61 9.96 6.26
N ILE A 122 2.93 9.98 7.57
CA ILE A 122 3.90 9.05 8.18
C ILE A 122 3.44 7.62 7.93
N ARG A 123 2.15 7.32 8.14
CA ARG A 123 1.57 5.98 7.96
C ARG A 123 1.59 5.50 6.52
N LEU A 124 1.53 6.41 5.54
CA LEU A 124 1.59 6.05 4.12
C LEU A 124 3.03 5.86 3.62
N LEU A 125 4.00 6.55 4.22
CA LEU A 125 5.38 6.58 3.75
C LEU A 125 6.34 5.64 4.50
N MET A 126 6.04 5.29 5.74
CA MET A 126 6.82 4.38 6.59
C MET A 126 6.31 2.95 6.58
#